data_AF-A0A649UZ75-F1
#
_entry.id   AF-A0A649UZ75-F1
#
_cell.length_a   1.000
_cell.length_b   1.000
_cell.length_c   1.000
_cell.angle_alpha   90.00
_cell.angle_beta   90.00
_cell.angle_gamma   90.00
#
_symmetry.space_group_name_H-M   'P 1'
#
loop_
_entity.id
_entity.type
_entity.pdbx_description
1 polymer ?
#
loop_
_entity_poly.entity_id
_entity_poly.type
_entity_poly.pdbx_seq_one_letter_code
_entity_poly.pdbx_strand_id
1 'polypeptide(L)'
;YNGVAHYTEHLSFKGTKKRSKVALEKSIEDKGAHLNAYTSREITAYYMQVLKSDLEFGIDMLSDILFGSLCTDQAVESERSVIIRESQEIFSMKEELIMDVLHSVAYKNSGLGLTILGEEDNIKKMRRNDIINYRTNHYTGNRIVVSAAGAVDHNELTKLTEKYFGSVAPTSFPTVSSEYTPGYQKLIYDDDTGTVAFSFEGCGWKSYNNFALLLIQQLIGEYDRSIPDTLVGG
;
A
#
# COMPACT_ATOMS: atom_id res chain seq x y z
N TYR A 1 -0.15 2.02 -16.18
CA TYR A 1 -0.23 0.55 -16.05
C TYR A 1 -0.74 0.19 -14.66
N ASN A 2 -1.50 -0.90 -14.53
CA ASN A 2 -1.75 -1.52 -13.23
C ASN A 2 -0.41 -2.07 -12.65
N GLY A 3 -0.27 -2.09 -11.33
CA GLY A 3 1.00 -2.41 -10.63
C GLY A 3 1.97 -1.23 -10.43
N VAL A 4 1.72 -0.06 -11.03
CA VAL A 4 2.67 1.09 -10.97
C VAL A 4 2.84 1.67 -9.56
N ALA A 5 1.81 1.59 -8.72
CA ALA A 5 1.86 2.04 -7.33
C ALA A 5 2.88 1.23 -6.53
N HIS A 6 2.74 -0.10 -6.57
CA HIS A 6 3.66 -1.04 -5.95
C HIS A 6 5.09 -0.91 -6.50
N TYR A 7 5.24 -0.75 -7.81
CA TYR A 7 6.55 -0.50 -8.42
C TYR A 7 7.20 0.79 -7.89
N THR A 8 6.41 1.85 -7.74
CA THR A 8 6.87 3.13 -7.20
C THR A 8 7.34 2.99 -5.74
N GLU A 9 6.63 2.18 -4.95
CA GLU A 9 7.03 1.83 -3.60
C GLU A 9 8.43 1.19 -3.56
N HIS A 10 8.68 0.15 -4.34
CA HIS A 10 9.99 -0.52 -4.42
C HIS A 10 11.13 0.45 -4.73
N LEU A 11 10.91 1.32 -5.73
CA LEU A 11 11.92 2.28 -6.14
C LEU A 11 12.19 3.36 -5.08
N SER A 12 11.25 3.58 -4.16
CA SER A 12 11.42 4.55 -3.07
C SER A 12 12.55 4.16 -2.11
N PHE A 13 12.96 2.89 -2.10
CA PHE A 13 14.03 2.35 -1.25
C PHE A 13 15.37 2.15 -1.97
N LYS A 14 15.49 2.52 -3.25
CA LYS A 14 16.72 2.28 -4.04
C LYS A 14 17.71 3.46 -4.01
N GLY A 15 17.49 4.39 -3.09
CA GLY A 15 18.28 5.60 -2.92
C GLY A 15 17.65 6.81 -3.59
N THR A 16 18.15 7.97 -3.19
CA THR A 16 17.65 9.29 -3.58
C THR A 16 18.76 10.08 -4.24
N LYS A 17 18.43 11.27 -4.75
CA LYS A 17 19.44 12.21 -5.23
C LYS A 17 20.42 12.66 -4.13
N LYS A 18 19.98 12.65 -2.86
CA LYS A 18 20.79 13.07 -1.71
C LYS A 18 21.61 11.92 -1.13
N ARG A 19 21.10 10.69 -1.20
CA ARG A 19 21.61 9.53 -0.47
C ARG A 19 21.65 8.30 -1.37
N SER A 20 22.81 7.63 -1.47
CA SER A 20 22.84 6.29 -2.05
C SER A 20 22.00 5.33 -1.22
N LYS A 21 21.59 4.19 -1.80
CA LYS A 21 20.85 3.13 -1.08
C LYS A 21 21.55 2.75 0.24
N VAL A 22 22.85 2.46 0.18
CA VAL A 22 23.65 2.08 1.35
C VAL A 22 23.72 3.19 2.39
N ALA A 23 23.85 4.45 1.97
CA ALA A 23 23.87 5.57 2.91
C ALA A 23 22.50 5.79 3.57
N LEU A 24 21.41 5.57 2.82
CA LEU A 24 20.05 5.62 3.34
C LEU A 24 19.84 4.54 4.41
N GLU A 25 20.10 3.27 4.07
CA GLU A 25 19.96 2.13 4.99
C GLU A 25 20.80 2.33 6.25
N LYS A 26 22.08 2.68 6.09
CA LYS A 26 22.97 2.93 7.22
C LYS A 26 22.50 4.08 8.12
N SER A 27 22.01 5.18 7.54
CA SER A 27 21.54 6.32 8.34
C SER A 27 20.32 5.98 9.20
N ILE A 28 19.48 5.05 8.74
CA ILE A 28 18.31 4.56 9.47
C ILE A 28 18.76 3.65 10.62
N GLU A 29 19.65 2.70 10.32
CA GLU A 29 20.21 1.76 11.31
C GLU A 29 21.01 2.46 12.41
N ASP A 30 21.88 3.41 12.05
CA ASP A 30 22.71 4.19 12.99
C ASP A 30 21.85 4.97 14.02
N LYS A 31 20.59 5.24 13.69
CA LYS A 31 19.61 5.92 14.54
C LYS A 31 18.69 4.96 15.30
N GLY A 32 18.83 3.65 15.11
CA GLY A 32 17.91 2.65 15.63
C GLY A 32 16.47 2.84 15.12
N ALA A 33 16.31 3.46 13.95
CA ALA A 33 15.02 3.74 13.36
C ALA A 33 14.55 2.56 12.51
N HIS A 34 13.23 2.48 12.29
CA HIS A 34 12.63 1.50 11.41
C HIS A 34 11.79 2.20 10.35
N LEU A 35 12.10 1.97 9.07
CA LEU A 35 11.39 2.53 7.92
C LEU A 35 10.71 1.40 7.15
N ASN A 36 9.44 1.58 6.79
CA ASN A 36 8.73 0.62 5.96
C ASN A 36 7.63 1.32 5.14
N ALA A 37 7.06 0.61 4.19
CA ALA A 37 5.93 1.05 3.39
C ALA A 37 4.97 -0.12 3.12
N TYR A 38 3.76 0.22 2.68
CA TYR A 38 2.86 -0.73 2.04
C TYR A 38 1.94 0.00 1.07
N THR A 39 1.48 -0.73 0.05
CA THR A 39 0.48 -0.27 -0.91
C THR A 39 -0.76 -1.15 -0.84
N SER A 40 -1.92 -0.50 -0.76
CA SER A 40 -3.25 -1.10 -0.88
C SER A 40 -3.95 -0.55 -2.13
N ARG A 41 -5.20 -0.97 -2.38
CA ARG A 41 -6.00 -0.53 -3.53
C ARG A 41 -6.26 0.98 -3.53
N GLU A 42 -6.39 1.59 -2.35
CA GLU A 42 -6.77 3.01 -2.21
C GLU A 42 -5.69 3.89 -1.57
N ILE A 43 -4.70 3.29 -0.90
CA ILE A 43 -3.73 4.01 -0.05
C ILE A 43 -2.34 3.39 -0.23
N THR A 44 -1.33 4.24 -0.37
CA THR A 44 0.08 3.88 -0.14
C THR A 44 0.55 4.62 1.10
N ALA A 45 1.13 3.90 2.06
CA ALA A 45 1.65 4.47 3.28
C ALA A 45 3.16 4.25 3.36
N TYR A 46 3.90 5.30 3.68
CA TYR A 46 5.31 5.25 4.06
C TYR A 46 5.41 5.74 5.49
N TYR A 47 6.03 4.96 6.36
CA TYR A 47 6.07 5.28 7.78
C TYR A 47 7.43 4.95 8.37
N MET A 48 7.78 5.70 9.42
CA MET A 48 9.04 5.55 10.11
C MET A 48 8.83 5.63 11.61
N GLN A 49 9.41 4.70 12.35
CA GLN A 49 9.52 4.74 13.80
C GLN A 49 10.90 5.29 14.13
N VAL A 50 10.93 6.36 14.92
CA VAL A 50 12.15 7.07 15.32
C VAL A 50 12.12 7.39 16.80
N LEU A 51 13.29 7.63 17.39
CA LEU A 51 13.40 8.21 18.73
C LEU A 51 12.90 9.66 18.72
N LYS A 52 12.43 10.14 19.87
CA LYS A 52 11.93 11.53 20.05
C LYS A 52 12.92 12.58 19.51
N SER A 53 14.21 12.37 19.75
CA SER A 53 15.29 13.26 19.32
C SER A 53 15.47 13.36 17.80
N ASP A 54 14.90 12.42 17.05
CA ASP A 54 15.15 12.22 15.62
C ASP A 54 13.91 12.47 14.77
N LEU A 55 12.96 13.27 15.29
CA LEU A 55 11.74 13.66 14.58
C LEU A 55 12.05 14.32 13.22
N GLU A 56 12.95 15.31 13.19
CA GLU A 56 13.34 15.99 11.95
C GLU A 56 14.01 15.02 10.95
N PHE A 57 14.82 14.08 11.45
CA PHE A 57 15.42 13.04 10.61
C PHE A 57 14.34 12.17 9.95
N GLY A 58 13.34 11.73 10.71
CA GLY A 58 12.23 10.93 10.17
C GLY A 58 11.44 11.66 9.09
N ILE A 59 11.11 12.93 9.32
CA ILE A 59 10.33 13.74 8.37
C ILE A 59 11.14 14.06 7.10
N ASP A 60 12.43 14.42 7.23
CA ASP A 60 13.32 14.60 6.08
C ASP A 60 13.49 13.30 5.29
N MET A 61 13.66 12.16 5.97
CA MET A 61 13.83 10.86 5.32
C MET A 61 12.58 10.49 4.51
N LEU A 62 11.39 10.61 5.09
CA LEU A 62 10.13 10.34 4.39
C LEU A 62 9.96 11.27 3.18
N SER A 63 10.22 12.57 3.32
CA SER A 63 10.16 13.50 2.17
C SER A 63 11.17 13.13 1.08
N ASP A 64 12.40 12.77 1.45
CA ASP A 64 13.44 12.40 0.51
C ASP A 64 13.12 11.10 -0.25
N ILE A 65 12.54 10.08 0.39
CA ILE A 65 12.15 8.86 -0.34
C ILE A 65 10.90 9.06 -1.19
N LEU A 66 9.95 9.90 -0.78
CA LEU A 66 8.75 10.15 -1.58
C LEU A 66 9.07 10.98 -2.84
N PHE A 67 9.89 12.02 -2.72
CA PHE A 67 10.11 13.00 -3.79
C PHE A 67 11.51 12.97 -4.40
N GLY A 68 12.51 12.55 -3.62
CA GLY A 68 13.92 12.50 -4.02
C GLY A 68 14.39 11.17 -4.61
N SER A 69 13.58 10.10 -4.53
CA SER A 69 13.96 8.76 -4.99
C SER A 69 14.35 8.70 -6.47
N LEU A 70 15.45 7.98 -6.73
CA LEU A 70 16.00 7.78 -8.06
C LEU A 70 15.09 6.85 -8.87
N CYS A 71 14.60 7.36 -9.98
CA CYS A 71 13.87 6.57 -10.97
C CYS A 71 14.69 6.57 -12.26
N THR A 72 15.85 5.89 -12.26
CA THR A 72 16.68 5.69 -13.46
C THR A 72 16.23 4.43 -14.19
N ASP A 73 16.52 4.31 -15.49
CA ASP A 73 16.18 3.11 -16.24
C ASP A 73 16.86 1.86 -15.67
N GLN A 74 18.10 2.01 -15.17
CA GLN A 74 18.80 0.94 -14.47
C GLN A 74 18.09 0.51 -13.18
N ALA A 75 17.61 1.46 -12.36
CA ALA A 75 16.90 1.13 -11.11
C ALA A 75 15.57 0.40 -11.40
N VAL A 76 14.85 0.85 -12.43
CA VAL A 76 13.63 0.18 -12.90
C VAL A 76 13.97 -1.26 -13.31
N GLU A 77 14.91 -1.46 -14.23
CA GLU A 77 15.26 -2.82 -14.67
C GLU A 77 15.76 -3.72 -13.54
N SER A 78 16.51 -3.20 -12.57
CA SER A 78 16.99 -4.00 -11.44
C SER A 78 15.85 -4.50 -10.55
N GLU A 79 14.79 -3.71 -10.36
CA GLU A 79 13.65 -4.08 -9.51
C GLU A 79 12.62 -4.94 -10.23
N ARG A 80 12.57 -4.90 -11.56
CA ARG A 80 11.60 -5.67 -12.34
C ARG A 80 11.59 -7.15 -11.97
N SER A 81 12.77 -7.77 -11.84
CA SER A 81 12.88 -9.19 -11.49
C SER A 81 12.46 -9.51 -10.06
N VAL A 82 12.62 -8.56 -9.13
CA VAL A 82 12.22 -8.70 -7.72
C VAL A 82 10.70 -8.68 -7.63
N ILE A 83 10.06 -7.70 -8.27
CA ILE A 83 8.60 -7.53 -8.26
C ILE A 83 7.90 -8.71 -8.96
N ILE A 84 8.48 -9.23 -10.05
CA ILE A 84 7.93 -10.44 -10.71
C ILE A 84 7.95 -11.65 -9.77
N ARG A 85 9.07 -11.88 -9.06
CA ARG A 85 9.17 -12.99 -8.11
C ARG A 85 8.18 -12.86 -6.97
N GLU A 86 8.10 -11.67 -6.37
CA GLU A 86 7.14 -11.38 -5.30
C GLU A 86 5.70 -11.57 -5.74
N SER A 87 5.35 -11.11 -6.95
CA SER A 87 4.01 -11.34 -7.51
C SER A 87 3.71 -12.83 -7.64
N GLN A 88 4.66 -13.65 -8.09
CA GLN A 88 4.51 -15.10 -8.17
C GLN A 88 4.36 -15.76 -6.79
N GLU A 89 5.10 -15.28 -5.79
CA GLU A 89 4.99 -15.74 -4.41
C GLU A 89 3.61 -15.42 -3.83
N ILE A 90 3.11 -14.18 -3.96
CA ILE A 90 1.78 -13.79 -3.49
C ILE A 90 0.67 -14.57 -4.20
N PHE A 91 0.77 -14.77 -5.52
CA PHE A 91 -0.23 -15.55 -6.25
C PHE A 91 -0.21 -17.05 -5.89
N SER A 92 0.84 -17.55 -5.23
CA SER A 92 0.86 -18.90 -4.67
C SER A 92 0.15 -19.00 -3.31
N MET A 93 -0.10 -17.87 -2.64
CA MET A 93 -0.82 -17.80 -1.36
C MET A 93 -2.33 -17.75 -1.61
N LYS A 94 -3.02 -18.86 -1.32
CA LYS A 94 -4.47 -19.01 -1.60
C LYS A 94 -5.35 -17.94 -0.93
N GLU A 95 -5.00 -17.54 0.29
CA GLU A 95 -5.76 -16.57 1.07
C GLU A 95 -5.70 -15.16 0.46
N GLU A 96 -4.54 -14.78 -0.09
CA GLU A 96 -4.40 -13.53 -0.84
C GLU A 96 -5.11 -13.63 -2.19
N LEU A 97 -4.90 -14.74 -2.90
CA LEU A 97 -5.48 -14.98 -4.22
C LEU A 97 -7.01 -14.94 -4.19
N ILE A 98 -7.66 -15.55 -3.18
CA ILE A 98 -9.12 -15.57 -3.12
C ILE A 98 -9.71 -14.18 -2.93
N MET A 99 -9.02 -13.30 -2.19
CA MET A 99 -9.45 -11.91 -2.00
C MET A 99 -9.28 -11.06 -3.26
N ASP A 100 -8.21 -11.29 -4.03
CA ASP A 100 -8.01 -10.66 -5.33
C ASP A 100 -9.06 -11.10 -6.36
N VAL A 101 -9.37 -12.40 -6.40
CA VAL A 101 -10.44 -12.96 -7.24
C VAL A 101 -11.78 -12.34 -6.86
N LEU A 102 -12.10 -12.27 -5.57
CA LEU A 102 -13.35 -11.71 -5.08
C LEU A 102 -13.54 -10.26 -5.51
N HIS A 103 -12.49 -9.43 -5.40
CA HIS A 103 -12.51 -8.06 -5.90
C HIS A 103 -12.67 -7.98 -7.42
N SER A 104 -11.95 -8.82 -8.18
CA SER A 104 -12.02 -8.83 -9.65
C SER A 104 -13.41 -9.18 -10.18
N VAL A 105 -14.12 -10.08 -9.47
CA VAL A 105 -15.48 -10.48 -9.80
C VAL A 105 -16.49 -9.41 -9.37
N ALA A 106 -16.31 -8.85 -8.17
CA ALA A 106 -17.24 -7.87 -7.59
C ALA A 106 -17.14 -6.49 -8.24
N TYR A 107 -15.96 -6.05 -8.67
CA TYR A 107 -15.74 -4.68 -9.16
C TYR A 107 -15.16 -4.65 -10.58
N LYS A 108 -15.78 -5.45 -11.46
CA LYS A 108 -15.42 -5.56 -12.88
C LYS A 108 -15.31 -4.19 -13.52
N ASN A 109 -14.35 -4.04 -14.42
CA ASN A 109 -14.10 -2.81 -15.20
C ASN A 109 -13.79 -1.56 -14.36
N SER A 110 -13.38 -1.71 -13.09
CA SER A 110 -12.97 -0.59 -12.23
C SER A 110 -11.61 -0.84 -11.58
N GLY A 111 -11.01 0.22 -11.03
CA GLY A 111 -9.72 0.13 -10.35
C GLY A 111 -9.73 -0.83 -9.14
N LEU A 112 -10.86 -0.95 -8.44
CA LEU A 112 -10.99 -1.86 -7.29
C LEU A 112 -10.94 -3.34 -7.68
N GLY A 113 -11.30 -3.68 -8.92
CA GLY A 113 -11.21 -5.05 -9.42
C GLY A 113 -9.81 -5.47 -9.85
N LEU A 114 -8.86 -4.54 -9.89
CA LEU A 114 -7.47 -4.84 -10.24
C LEU A 114 -6.69 -5.29 -9.00
N THR A 115 -5.71 -6.17 -9.21
CA THR A 115 -4.77 -6.57 -8.16
C THR A 115 -3.77 -5.44 -7.88
N ILE A 116 -3.19 -5.43 -6.68
CA ILE A 116 -2.26 -4.38 -6.24
C ILE A 116 -0.93 -4.47 -7.03
N LEU A 117 -0.37 -5.67 -7.12
CA LEU A 117 0.89 -5.97 -7.84
C LEU A 117 0.74 -5.79 -9.35
N GLY A 118 -0.47 -6.03 -9.85
CA GLY A 118 -0.81 -6.06 -11.26
C GLY A 118 -0.28 -7.28 -12.01
N GLU A 119 -0.71 -7.41 -13.26
CA GLU A 119 -0.32 -8.56 -14.09
C GLU A 119 1.17 -8.52 -14.47
N GLU A 120 1.79 -9.70 -14.53
CA GLU A 120 3.21 -9.86 -14.90
C GLU A 120 3.56 -9.19 -16.24
N ASP A 121 2.65 -9.25 -17.22
CA ASP A 121 2.83 -8.61 -18.52
C ASP A 121 2.88 -7.09 -18.44
N ASN A 122 2.10 -6.49 -17.53
CA ASN A 122 2.17 -5.05 -17.27
C ASN A 122 3.49 -4.71 -16.57
N ILE A 123 3.89 -5.50 -15.58
CA ILE A 123 5.17 -5.34 -14.88
C ILE A 123 6.34 -5.43 -15.87
N LYS A 124 6.30 -6.31 -16.87
CA LYS A 124 7.35 -6.43 -17.92
C LYS A 124 7.41 -5.22 -18.86
N LYS A 125 6.26 -4.63 -19.21
CA LYS A 125 6.16 -3.53 -20.19
C LYS A 125 6.37 -2.15 -19.58
N MET A 126 6.18 -2.01 -18.27
CA MET A 126 6.26 -0.73 -17.56
C MET A 126 7.64 -0.09 -17.69
N ARG A 127 7.68 1.19 -18.05
CA ARG A 127 8.90 1.97 -18.25
C ARG A 127 9.03 3.05 -17.20
N ARG A 128 10.23 3.60 -17.07
CA ARG A 128 10.56 4.75 -16.21
C ARG A 128 9.54 5.89 -16.31
N ASN A 129 9.15 6.28 -17.53
CA ASN A 129 8.22 7.40 -17.73
C ASN A 129 6.84 7.12 -17.15
N ASP A 130 6.37 5.87 -17.14
CA ASP A 130 5.08 5.51 -16.53
C ASP A 130 5.09 5.78 -15.01
N ILE A 131 6.22 5.48 -14.37
CA ILE A 131 6.43 5.66 -12.93
C ILE A 131 6.58 7.14 -12.58
N ILE A 132 7.33 7.91 -13.38
CA ILE A 132 7.45 9.36 -13.21
C ILE A 132 6.09 10.03 -13.37
N ASN A 133 5.32 9.64 -14.40
CA ASN A 133 3.98 10.15 -14.62
C ASN A 133 3.04 9.79 -13.46
N TYR A 134 3.13 8.57 -12.93
CA TYR A 134 2.36 8.18 -11.76
C TYR A 134 2.69 9.04 -10.54
N ARG A 135 3.97 9.18 -10.18
CA ARG A 135 4.39 10.04 -9.05
C ARG A 135 3.90 11.47 -9.23
N THR A 136 4.07 12.05 -10.41
CA THR A 136 3.67 13.44 -10.71
C THR A 136 2.16 13.66 -10.52
N ASN A 137 1.33 12.68 -10.90
CA ASN A 137 -0.13 12.82 -10.84
C ASN A 137 -0.74 12.41 -9.49
N HIS A 138 -0.03 11.60 -8.69
CA HIS A 138 -0.59 11.01 -7.46
C HIS A 138 0.08 11.53 -6.17
N TYR A 139 1.38 11.85 -6.19
CA TYR A 139 2.12 12.28 -4.99
C TYR A 139 2.11 13.80 -4.89
N THR A 140 0.95 14.34 -4.52
CA THR A 140 0.64 15.78 -4.58
C THR A 140 0.15 16.28 -3.23
N GLY A 141 0.31 17.58 -2.97
CA GLY A 141 0.16 18.15 -1.63
C GLY A 141 -1.23 17.93 -1.02
N ASN A 142 -2.29 17.97 -1.82
CA ASN A 142 -3.67 17.73 -1.39
C ASN A 142 -4.09 16.25 -1.37
N ARG A 143 -3.16 15.32 -1.60
CA ARG A 143 -3.37 13.86 -1.54
C ARG A 143 -2.49 13.17 -0.50
N ILE A 144 -1.71 13.94 0.26
CA ILE A 144 -0.78 13.44 1.27
C ILE A 144 -1.25 13.94 2.64
N VAL A 145 -1.28 13.03 3.61
CA VAL A 145 -1.48 13.36 5.02
C VAL A 145 -0.24 12.91 5.78
N VAL A 146 0.39 13.83 6.51
CA VAL A 146 1.44 13.50 7.47
C VAL A 146 0.79 13.30 8.84
N SER A 147 1.02 12.14 9.44
CA SER A 147 0.52 11.80 10.76
C SER A 147 1.67 11.35 11.66
N ALA A 148 1.56 11.61 12.96
CA ALA A 148 2.53 11.17 13.96
C ALA A 148 1.82 10.84 15.27
N ALA A 149 2.29 9.80 15.95
CA ALA A 149 1.83 9.40 17.27
C ALA A 149 3.02 9.02 18.15
N GLY A 150 3.02 9.44 19.41
CA GLY A 150 4.12 9.24 20.35
C GLY A 150 4.55 10.55 21.02
N ALA A 151 5.83 10.63 21.40
CA ALA A 151 6.41 11.79 22.09
C ALA A 151 6.71 12.95 21.12
N VAL A 152 5.68 13.48 20.47
CA VAL A 152 5.78 14.49 19.39
C VAL A 152 5.04 15.76 19.80
N ASP A 153 5.69 16.92 19.65
CA ASP A 153 5.03 18.22 19.75
C ASP A 153 4.37 18.59 18.41
N HIS A 154 3.11 19.00 18.45
CA HIS A 154 2.35 19.29 17.24
C HIS A 154 2.88 20.51 16.46
N ASN A 155 3.37 21.54 17.15
CA ASN A 155 3.88 22.74 16.50
C ASN A 155 5.23 22.44 15.81
N GLU A 156 6.08 21.66 16.46
CA GLU A 156 7.33 21.16 15.88
C GLU A 156 7.05 20.31 14.64
N LEU A 157 6.13 19.33 14.74
CA LEU A 157 5.72 18.49 13.62
C LEU A 157 5.23 19.34 12.45
N THR A 158 4.29 20.26 12.69
CA THR A 158 3.70 21.10 11.64
C THR A 158 4.75 21.97 10.96
N LYS A 159 5.70 22.54 11.72
CA LYS A 159 6.80 23.34 11.17
C LYS A 159 7.73 22.49 10.29
N LEU A 160 8.05 21.27 10.71
CA LEU A 160 8.88 20.35 9.94
C LEU A 160 8.14 19.85 8.70
N THR A 161 6.85 19.52 8.81
CA THR A 161 6.01 19.15 7.67
C THR A 161 5.97 20.27 6.64
N GLU A 162 5.76 21.53 7.05
CA GLU A 162 5.80 22.67 6.14
C GLU A 162 7.17 22.80 5.45
N LYS A 163 8.27 22.65 6.21
CA LYS A 163 9.63 22.70 5.68
C LYS A 163 9.89 21.64 4.60
N TYR A 164 9.42 20.41 4.79
CA TYR A 164 9.77 19.26 3.93
C TYR A 164 8.71 18.89 2.89
N PHE A 165 7.45 19.27 3.10
CA PHE A 165 6.30 18.93 2.24
C PHE A 165 5.56 20.17 1.70
N GLY A 166 5.77 21.37 2.26
CA GLY A 166 5.00 22.58 1.91
C GLY A 166 5.17 23.05 0.46
N SER A 167 6.23 22.63 -0.23
CA SER A 167 6.45 22.95 -1.65
C SER A 167 5.76 21.99 -2.63
N VAL A 168 5.11 20.94 -2.14
CA VAL A 168 4.47 19.93 -3.01
C VAL A 168 3.17 20.50 -3.56
N ALA A 169 3.14 20.67 -4.88
CA ALA A 169 1.99 21.26 -5.56
C ALA A 169 0.71 20.40 -5.39
N PRO A 170 -0.47 21.02 -5.23
CA PRO A 170 -1.74 20.32 -5.31
C PRO A 170 -2.09 19.97 -6.75
N THR A 171 -3.00 19.02 -6.93
CA THR A 171 -3.58 18.66 -8.23
C THR A 171 -5.09 18.48 -8.13
N SER A 172 -5.81 18.64 -9.24
CA SER A 172 -7.19 18.17 -9.33
C SER A 172 -7.20 16.68 -9.61
N PHE A 173 -8.00 15.93 -8.87
CA PHE A 173 -8.23 14.51 -9.14
C PHE A 173 -9.73 14.24 -9.26
N PRO A 174 -10.14 13.38 -10.20
CA PRO A 174 -11.56 13.06 -10.36
C PRO A 174 -12.05 12.26 -9.15
N THR A 175 -13.34 12.42 -8.83
CA THR A 175 -14.01 11.43 -7.99
C THR A 175 -14.14 10.15 -8.80
N VAL A 176 -13.63 9.05 -8.26
CA VAL A 176 -13.74 7.72 -8.87
C VAL A 176 -14.82 6.96 -8.13
N SER A 177 -15.71 6.30 -8.87
CA SER A 177 -16.70 5.39 -8.33
C SER A 177 -16.52 4.01 -8.95
N SER A 178 -16.74 2.98 -8.15
CA SER A 178 -16.82 1.59 -8.60
C SER A 178 -18.22 1.07 -8.34
N GLU A 179 -18.73 0.27 -9.26
CA GLU A 179 -20.04 -0.37 -9.13
C GLU A 179 -19.85 -1.84 -8.76
N TYR A 180 -20.55 -2.30 -7.73
CA TYR A 180 -20.57 -3.71 -7.38
C TYR A 180 -21.38 -4.49 -8.41
N THR A 181 -20.81 -5.57 -8.93
CA THR A 181 -21.44 -6.49 -9.86
C THR A 181 -21.52 -7.87 -9.23
N PRO A 182 -22.71 -8.47 -9.08
CA PRO A 182 -22.82 -9.84 -8.61
C PRO A 182 -22.18 -10.82 -9.60
N GLY A 183 -21.54 -11.85 -9.08
CA GLY A 183 -20.90 -12.88 -9.89
C GLY A 183 -20.20 -13.93 -9.04
N TYR A 184 -19.62 -14.91 -9.73
CA TYR A 184 -18.78 -15.91 -9.09
C TYR A 184 -17.63 -16.29 -10.02
N GLN A 185 -16.58 -16.84 -9.43
CA GLN A 185 -15.49 -17.49 -10.14
C GLN A 185 -15.07 -18.74 -9.37
N LYS A 186 -14.69 -19.78 -10.10
CA LYS A 186 -14.18 -21.03 -9.55
C LYS A 186 -12.80 -21.28 -10.10
N LEU A 187 -11.83 -21.45 -9.22
CA LEU A 187 -10.47 -21.88 -9.55
C LEU A 187 -10.30 -23.32 -9.04
N ILE A 188 -9.68 -24.17 -9.85
CA ILE A 188 -9.47 -25.60 -9.51
C ILE A 188 -7.97 -25.83 -9.45
N TYR A 189 -7.52 -26.32 -8.30
CA TYR A 189 -6.14 -26.70 -8.02
C TYR A 189 -6.09 -28.14 -7.55
N ASP A 190 -4.95 -28.80 -7.76
CA ASP A 190 -4.67 -30.11 -7.20
C ASP A 190 -4.15 -29.92 -5.77
N ASP A 191 -5.06 -30.01 -4.79
CA ASP A 191 -4.76 -29.69 -3.40
C ASP A 191 -5.67 -30.48 -2.44
N ASP A 192 -5.19 -30.70 -1.21
CA ASP A 192 -5.90 -31.44 -0.17
C ASP A 192 -7.07 -30.65 0.45
N THR A 193 -7.08 -29.31 0.26
CA THR A 193 -8.06 -28.41 0.87
C THR A 193 -8.65 -27.40 -0.13
N GLY A 194 -9.92 -27.04 0.09
CA GLY A 194 -10.62 -26.00 -0.66
C GLY A 194 -10.93 -24.78 0.19
N THR A 195 -10.84 -23.59 -0.41
CA THR A 195 -11.19 -22.30 0.21
C THR A 195 -12.37 -21.70 -0.54
N VAL A 196 -13.35 -21.16 0.19
CA VAL A 196 -14.54 -20.50 -0.37
C VAL A 196 -14.71 -19.14 0.31
N ALA A 197 -14.95 -18.10 -0.47
CA ALA A 197 -15.25 -16.76 0.02
C ALA A 197 -16.53 -16.24 -0.61
N PHE A 198 -17.32 -15.51 0.19
CA PHE A 198 -18.53 -14.83 -0.25
C PHE A 198 -18.41 -13.36 0.13
N SER A 199 -18.87 -12.47 -0.76
CA SER A 199 -19.01 -11.05 -0.46
C SER A 199 -20.35 -10.52 -0.96
N PHE A 200 -20.83 -9.50 -0.26
CA PHE A 200 -21.95 -8.67 -0.67
C PHE A 200 -21.46 -7.23 -0.79
N GLU A 201 -22.20 -6.40 -1.51
CA GLU A 201 -21.89 -4.97 -1.57
C GLU A 201 -21.90 -4.37 -0.16
N GLY A 202 -20.79 -3.73 0.22
CA GLY A 202 -20.67 -3.00 1.48
C GLY A 202 -21.22 -1.58 1.36
N CYS A 203 -20.75 -0.68 2.24
CA CYS A 203 -21.02 0.74 2.11
C CYS A 203 -19.73 1.56 2.16
N GLY A 204 -19.74 2.75 1.55
CA GLY A 204 -18.57 3.62 1.55
C GLY A 204 -18.19 4.15 2.94
N TRP A 205 -16.93 4.59 3.09
CA TRP A 205 -16.31 5.03 4.35
C TRP A 205 -17.13 6.04 5.18
N LYS A 206 -17.91 6.91 4.53
CA LYS A 206 -18.72 7.96 5.19
C LYS A 206 -20.15 7.53 5.51
N SER A 207 -20.56 6.32 5.13
CA SER A 207 -21.91 5.83 5.35
C SER A 207 -22.14 5.53 6.83
N TYR A 208 -23.28 5.96 7.37
CA TYR A 208 -23.69 5.59 8.73
C TYR A 208 -23.85 4.07 8.90
N ASN A 209 -24.20 3.37 7.81
CA ASN A 209 -24.34 1.91 7.81
C ASN A 209 -23.01 1.18 8.04
N ASN A 210 -21.86 1.87 7.95
CA ASN A 210 -20.56 1.26 8.18
C ASN A 210 -20.46 0.70 9.61
N PHE A 211 -20.99 1.41 10.61
CA PHE A 211 -21.03 0.93 11.99
C PHE A 211 -21.93 -0.31 12.15
N ALA A 212 -23.06 -0.36 11.43
CA ALA A 212 -23.93 -1.52 11.44
C ALA A 212 -23.25 -2.75 10.82
N LEU A 213 -22.53 -2.58 9.70
CA LEU A 213 -21.77 -3.66 9.07
C LEU A 213 -20.63 -4.16 9.96
N LEU A 214 -19.92 -3.28 10.67
CA LEU A 214 -18.89 -3.67 11.65
C LEU A 214 -19.48 -4.50 12.80
N LEU A 215 -20.67 -4.14 13.28
CA LEU A 215 -21.38 -4.94 14.29
C LEU A 215 -21.79 -6.31 13.74
N ILE A 216 -22.30 -6.38 12.51
CA ILE A 216 -22.65 -7.64 11.85
C ILE A 216 -21.41 -8.53 11.70
N GLN A 217 -20.28 -7.97 11.27
CA GLN A 217 -19.01 -8.69 11.19
C GLN A 217 -18.62 -9.29 12.55
N GLN A 218 -18.70 -8.50 13.63
CA GLN A 218 -18.39 -8.97 14.97
C GLN A 218 -19.33 -10.09 15.45
N LEU A 219 -20.62 -10.02 15.08
CA LEU A 219 -21.62 -11.03 15.44
C LEU A 219 -21.44 -12.34 14.68
N ILE A 220 -21.02 -12.29 13.42
CA ILE A 220 -20.67 -13.49 12.64
C ILE A 220 -19.39 -14.12 13.21
N GLY A 221 -18.42 -13.28 13.57
CA GLY A 221 -17.20 -13.67 14.24
C GLY A 221 -16.24 -14.49 13.39
N GLU A 222 -15.21 -15.01 14.06
CA GLU A 222 -14.22 -15.92 13.50
C GLU A 222 -14.17 -17.19 14.35
N TYR A 223 -13.94 -18.33 13.72
CA TYR A 223 -13.72 -19.60 14.42
C TYR A 223 -12.39 -20.20 13.94
N ASP A 224 -11.50 -20.47 14.89
CA ASP A 224 -10.23 -21.14 14.65
C ASP A 224 -10.20 -22.47 15.42
N ARG A 225 -10.02 -23.56 14.67
CA ARG A 225 -9.90 -24.92 15.21
C ARG A 225 -8.71 -25.09 16.17
N SER A 226 -7.70 -24.24 16.07
CA SER A 226 -6.52 -24.28 16.95
C SER A 226 -6.81 -23.77 18.37
N ILE A 227 -7.87 -22.98 18.54
CA ILE A 227 -8.27 -22.40 19.82
C ILE A 227 -9.20 -23.39 20.54
N PRO A 228 -8.85 -23.87 21.75
CA PRO A 228 -9.71 -24.77 22.51
C PRO A 228 -11.06 -24.12 22.84
N ASP A 229 -12.16 -24.86 22.71
CA ASP A 229 -13.53 -24.41 23.00
C ASP A 229 -13.71 -23.82 24.42
N THR A 230 -12.80 -24.09 25.35
CA THR A 230 -12.82 -23.60 26.72
C THR A 230 -12.46 -22.13 26.90
N LEU A 231 -12.01 -21.42 25.85
CA LEU A 231 -11.70 -19.98 25.90
C LEU A 231 -12.77 -19.11 25.23
N VAL A 232 -13.78 -19.70 24.59
CA VAL A 232 -14.88 -19.00 23.94
C VAL A 232 -16.12 -19.06 24.85
N GLY A 233 -16.03 -18.45 26.02
CA GLY A 233 -17.12 -18.43 26.99
C GLY A 233 -16.86 -17.48 28.16
N GLY A 234 -17.38 -16.25 28.05
CA GLY A 234 -17.35 -15.21 29.08
C GLY A 234 -17.77 -13.86 28.55
#